data_AF-A0A094PE38-F1
#
_entry.id   AF-A0A094PE38-F1
#
_cell.length_a   1.000
_cell.length_b   1.000
_cell.length_c   1.000
_cell.angle_alpha   90.00
_cell.angle_beta   90.00
_cell.angle_gamma   90.00
#
_symmetry.space_group_name_H-M   'P 1'
#
loop_
_entity.id
_entity.type
_entity.pdbx_description
1 polymer ?
#
loop_
_entity_poly.entity_id
_entity_poly.type
_entity_poly.pdbx_seq_one_letter_code
_entity_poly.pdbx_strand_id
1 'polypeptide(L)'
;MTLHLTNARIPGERGLLGNLINISIDNGVVSALDFIGQTTSVTLPSATRAARVVQGDDQVIDLDGRWIMPGLWDSHVHMGQWAQARRRLDLSHTTSVDAVLERVSQRADSADPALVGFGWRPAEISGQTSLESLDAVTGDKPTYLFSVDMHSVWLNSAGFAAQGVTATESGVVSERACFEIATRVSDIDDETLDAWIDEAAREAARRGVVGITDFEMAPNSAAWRRRISRGADTLRVEAAIYPEFLETAVEAGMRTGDTVASTGGLLRVGPLKIILDGSLGSQTARCFEPYPGATGPAARGVLNLPLPELVSLMGRAWAAGIAPAVHAIGDEAVDMALDAFEMVQCAGTIEHAQLVRAEDVSRFSQLKVLASVQPRHLVDDRTAAERLWLGRTGQAFAFRQMRDAGVAMRFGSDAPAAALDPWQAIVAAVTRTAPGGEAWNPQECLSVDEAVQCSVRSHVAVGQPADFAVLDIDPLEVDDLSSLPLDLATTPVSATFVGGRVTHSLLEKGSP
;
A
#
# COMPACT_ATOMS: atom_id res chain seq x y z
N MET A 1 -30.64 0.44 -10.01
CA MET A 1 -30.43 -1.02 -10.03
C MET A 1 -30.03 -1.40 -8.63
N THR A 2 -30.81 -2.26 -8.00
CA THR A 2 -30.54 -2.74 -6.64
C THR A 2 -29.67 -3.99 -6.76
N LEU A 3 -28.64 -4.09 -5.93
CA LEU A 3 -27.84 -5.32 -5.80
C LEU A 3 -28.19 -5.98 -4.48
N HIS A 4 -28.45 -7.28 -4.52
CA HIS A 4 -28.64 -8.12 -3.34
C HIS A 4 -27.51 -9.13 -3.24
N LEU A 5 -26.76 -9.10 -2.15
CA LEU A 5 -25.81 -10.15 -1.78
C LEU A 5 -26.52 -11.08 -0.80
N THR A 6 -26.60 -12.38 -1.10
CA THR A 6 -27.34 -13.34 -0.26
C THR A 6 -26.42 -14.35 0.39
N ASN A 7 -26.88 -14.92 1.50
CA ASN A 7 -26.22 -16.02 2.19
C ASN A 7 -24.77 -15.73 2.62
N ALA A 8 -24.49 -14.51 3.09
CA ALA A 8 -23.16 -14.14 3.59
C ALA A 8 -23.01 -14.45 5.09
N ARG A 9 -21.77 -14.53 5.58
CA ARG A 9 -21.43 -14.55 7.02
C ARG A 9 -20.60 -13.33 7.41
N ILE A 10 -20.68 -12.89 8.65
CA ILE A 10 -19.81 -11.84 9.19
C ILE A 10 -18.68 -12.51 10.00
N PRO A 11 -17.40 -12.14 9.80
CA PRO A 11 -16.27 -12.66 10.58
C PRO A 11 -16.44 -12.52 12.10
N GLY A 12 -15.95 -13.52 12.85
CA GLY A 12 -15.80 -13.46 14.31
C GLY A 12 -17.08 -13.70 15.14
N GLU A 13 -18.23 -13.96 14.51
CA GLU A 13 -19.48 -14.28 15.22
C GLU A 13 -19.49 -15.73 15.77
N ARG A 14 -18.62 -16.04 16.74
CA ARG A 14 -18.64 -17.30 17.51
C ARG A 14 -19.81 -17.32 18.48
N GLY A 15 -20.92 -17.97 18.12
CA GLY A 15 -22.01 -18.25 19.06
C GLY A 15 -23.42 -18.35 18.47
N LEU A 16 -23.61 -17.93 17.22
CA LEU A 16 -24.84 -18.12 16.48
C LEU A 16 -24.54 -19.01 15.27
N LEU A 17 -24.46 -20.32 15.51
CA LEU A 17 -24.45 -21.32 14.43
C LEU A 17 -25.49 -20.94 13.36
N GLY A 18 -25.02 -20.53 12.18
CA GLY A 18 -25.85 -20.47 10.97
C GLY A 18 -26.61 -19.18 10.67
N ASN A 19 -26.25 -18.02 11.24
CA ASN A 19 -26.88 -16.76 10.83
C ASN A 19 -26.27 -16.24 9.52
N LEU A 20 -26.84 -16.68 8.42
CA LEU A 20 -26.59 -16.04 7.13
C LEU A 20 -27.21 -14.64 7.12
N ILE A 21 -26.59 -13.70 6.43
CA ILE A 21 -27.14 -12.37 6.20
C ILE A 21 -27.38 -12.15 4.70
N ASN A 22 -28.43 -11.39 4.40
CA ASN A 22 -28.62 -10.78 3.09
C ASN A 22 -28.38 -9.28 3.19
N ILE A 23 -27.71 -8.72 2.18
CA ILE A 23 -27.34 -7.32 2.11
C ILE A 23 -28.01 -6.72 0.87
N SER A 24 -28.83 -5.70 1.06
CA SER A 24 -29.39 -4.92 -0.04
C SER A 24 -28.59 -3.63 -0.22
N ILE A 25 -28.27 -3.31 -1.47
CA ILE A 25 -27.40 -2.20 -1.85
C ILE A 25 -28.13 -1.30 -2.85
N ASP A 26 -28.27 -0.03 -2.49
CA ASP A 26 -28.87 1.02 -3.32
C ASP A 26 -27.86 2.14 -3.55
N ASN A 27 -27.61 2.47 -4.83
CA ASN A 27 -26.67 3.54 -5.22
C ASN A 27 -25.29 3.42 -4.54
N GLY A 28 -24.81 2.17 -4.39
CA GLY A 28 -23.52 1.85 -3.79
C GLY A 28 -23.45 1.99 -2.27
N VAL A 29 -24.59 2.10 -1.60
CA VAL A 29 -24.72 2.17 -0.14
C VAL A 29 -25.58 1.00 0.35
N VAL A 30 -25.23 0.42 1.48
CA VAL A 30 -26.07 -0.62 2.12
C VAL A 30 -27.39 -0.01 2.57
N SER A 31 -28.49 -0.48 2.00
CA SER A 31 -29.85 -0.03 2.33
C SER A 31 -30.56 -0.92 3.34
N ALA A 32 -30.21 -2.22 3.39
CA ALA A 32 -30.77 -3.15 4.38
C ALA A 32 -29.81 -4.31 4.70
N LEU A 33 -29.93 -4.84 5.92
CA LEU A 33 -29.32 -6.07 6.39
C LEU A 33 -30.40 -6.98 6.98
N ASP A 34 -30.59 -8.16 6.39
CA ASP A 34 -31.57 -9.15 6.84
C ASP A 34 -30.87 -10.40 7.36
N PHE A 35 -31.10 -10.73 8.63
CA PHE A 35 -30.54 -11.93 9.26
C PHE A 35 -31.47 -13.14 9.02
N ILE A 36 -30.95 -14.17 8.35
CA ILE A 36 -31.66 -15.41 8.05
C ILE A 36 -31.67 -16.30 9.30
N GLY A 37 -32.85 -16.84 9.65
CA GLY A 37 -32.98 -17.84 10.71
C GLY A 37 -33.24 -17.30 12.12
N GLN A 38 -33.20 -15.99 12.35
CA GLN A 38 -33.60 -15.38 13.63
C GLN A 38 -34.98 -14.75 13.58
N THR A 39 -35.94 -15.32 14.32
CA THR A 39 -37.30 -14.78 14.49
C THR A 39 -37.40 -13.64 15.50
N THR A 40 -36.31 -13.25 16.16
CA THR A 40 -36.29 -12.09 17.04
C THR A 40 -35.85 -10.86 16.28
N SER A 41 -36.82 -10.03 15.89
CA SER A 41 -36.58 -8.66 15.49
C SER A 41 -35.83 -7.92 16.61
N VAL A 42 -34.55 -7.65 16.43
CA VAL A 42 -33.90 -6.56 17.15
C VAL A 42 -34.54 -5.29 16.61
N THR A 43 -35.39 -4.67 17.42
CA THR A 43 -36.01 -3.39 17.08
C THR A 43 -34.94 -2.33 17.26
N LEU A 44 -34.22 -2.02 16.18
CA LEU A 44 -33.47 -0.77 16.10
C LEU A 44 -34.47 0.40 16.08
N PRO A 45 -34.20 1.54 16.74
CA PRO A 45 -35.13 2.66 16.75
C PRO A 45 -35.40 3.15 15.33
N SER A 46 -36.64 2.89 14.88
CA SER A 46 -37.30 3.36 13.66
C SER A 46 -36.49 3.30 12.35
N ALA A 47 -36.47 2.12 11.73
CA ALA A 47 -36.54 2.00 10.27
C ALA A 47 -37.78 1.16 9.93
N THR A 48 -38.72 1.74 9.20
CA THR A 48 -39.99 1.13 8.80
C THR A 48 -39.71 -0.15 8.00
N ARG A 49 -40.03 -1.31 8.59
CA ARG A 49 -39.93 -2.62 7.96
C ARG A 49 -41.01 -2.73 6.87
N ALA A 50 -40.62 -2.60 5.61
CA ALA A 50 -41.43 -3.02 4.48
C ALA A 50 -40.72 -4.19 3.80
N ALA A 51 -41.22 -5.41 4.01
CA ALA A 51 -40.90 -6.53 3.16
C ALA A 51 -41.47 -6.20 1.77
N ARG A 52 -40.59 -5.76 0.86
CA ARG A 52 -40.96 -5.51 -0.52
C ARG A 52 -40.72 -6.80 -1.29
N VAL A 53 -41.80 -7.37 -1.84
CA VAL A 53 -41.71 -8.36 -2.91
C VAL A 53 -40.96 -7.67 -4.06
N VAL A 54 -39.79 -8.21 -4.40
CA VAL A 54 -38.93 -7.70 -5.47
C VAL A 54 -39.62 -7.94 -6.81
N GLN A 55 -39.93 -6.84 -7.51
CA GLN A 55 -40.27 -6.81 -8.93
C GLN A 55 -39.45 -5.71 -9.59
N GLY A 56 -38.47 -6.10 -10.43
CA GLY A 56 -37.54 -5.24 -11.17
C GLY A 56 -36.26 -5.97 -11.56
N ASP A 57 -35.45 -5.39 -12.46
CA ASP A 57 -34.12 -5.87 -12.91
C ASP A 57 -33.06 -5.83 -11.79
N ASP A 58 -33.35 -6.45 -10.64
CA ASP A 58 -32.47 -6.52 -9.49
C ASP A 58 -31.43 -7.63 -9.69
N GLN A 59 -30.16 -7.33 -9.40
CA GLN A 59 -29.09 -8.33 -9.47
C GLN A 59 -28.99 -9.03 -8.12
N VAL A 60 -28.95 -10.35 -8.14
CA VAL A 60 -28.75 -11.19 -6.95
C VAL A 60 -27.43 -11.94 -7.12
N ILE A 61 -26.56 -11.88 -6.10
CA ILE A 61 -25.32 -12.64 -6.03
C ILE A 61 -25.36 -13.48 -4.75
N ASP A 62 -25.38 -14.80 -4.92
CA ASP A 62 -25.26 -15.73 -3.79
C ASP A 62 -23.79 -15.85 -3.38
N LEU A 63 -23.50 -15.58 -2.10
CA LEU A 63 -22.17 -15.72 -1.52
C LEU A 63 -21.91 -17.13 -0.98
N ASP A 64 -22.91 -18.03 -1.01
CA ASP A 64 -22.76 -19.46 -0.71
C ASP A 64 -22.06 -19.70 0.64
N GLY A 65 -22.49 -18.95 1.66
CA GLY A 65 -22.00 -19.07 3.02
C GLY A 65 -20.61 -18.46 3.28
N ARG A 66 -20.00 -17.80 2.29
CA ARG A 66 -18.71 -17.10 2.44
C ARG A 66 -18.79 -15.91 3.39
N TRP A 67 -17.63 -15.48 3.87
CA TRP A 67 -17.51 -14.36 4.79
C TRP A 67 -17.41 -13.05 4.03
N ILE A 68 -18.21 -12.07 4.43
CA ILE A 68 -18.15 -10.71 3.91
C ILE A 68 -17.66 -9.76 5.00
N MET A 69 -16.68 -8.95 4.65
CA MET A 69 -16.10 -7.94 5.52
C MET A 69 -15.95 -6.60 4.78
N PRO A 70 -15.70 -5.49 5.48
CA PRO A 70 -15.34 -4.24 4.84
C PRO A 70 -14.11 -4.44 3.94
N GLY A 71 -14.12 -3.81 2.77
CA GLY A 71 -12.98 -3.87 1.86
C GLY A 71 -11.72 -3.27 2.48
N LEU A 72 -10.57 -3.83 2.12
CA LEU A 72 -9.28 -3.43 2.66
C LEU A 72 -8.77 -2.14 2.01
N TRP A 73 -7.97 -1.40 2.76
CA TRP A 73 -7.34 -0.17 2.35
C TRP A 73 -5.82 -0.25 2.51
N ASP A 74 -5.11 0.28 1.51
CA ASP A 74 -3.70 0.61 1.66
C ASP A 74 -3.57 2.12 1.91
N SER A 75 -3.23 2.51 3.14
CA SER A 75 -3.21 3.92 3.52
C SER A 75 -1.91 4.64 3.15
N HIS A 76 -0.98 3.98 2.46
CA HIS A 76 0.25 4.61 2.00
C HIS A 76 0.87 3.80 0.86
N VAL A 77 0.75 4.28 -0.37
CA VAL A 77 1.33 3.63 -1.54
C VAL A 77 1.81 4.66 -2.56
N HIS A 78 2.84 4.33 -3.34
CA HIS A 78 3.23 5.07 -4.55
C HIS A 78 2.80 4.25 -5.78
N MET A 79 1.58 4.49 -6.29
CA MET A 79 0.96 3.57 -7.25
C MET A 79 1.67 3.48 -8.59
N GLY A 80 2.19 4.60 -9.10
CA GLY A 80 2.94 4.60 -10.35
C GLY A 80 4.26 3.85 -10.21
N GLN A 81 4.97 4.08 -9.11
CA GLN A 81 6.20 3.34 -8.79
C GLN A 81 5.94 1.84 -8.59
N TRP A 82 4.86 1.48 -7.89
CA TRP A 82 4.47 0.09 -7.71
C TRP A 82 4.08 -0.58 -9.03
N ALA A 83 3.30 0.10 -9.88
CA ALA A 83 2.93 -0.41 -11.20
C ALA A 83 4.18 -0.69 -12.07
N GLN A 84 5.16 0.22 -12.06
CA GLN A 84 6.43 0.00 -12.74
C GLN A 84 7.24 -1.15 -12.13
N ALA A 85 7.33 -1.23 -10.80
CA ALA A 85 8.08 -2.29 -10.12
C ALA A 85 7.52 -3.68 -10.45
N ARG A 86 6.20 -3.83 -10.55
CA ARG A 86 5.52 -5.08 -10.96
C ARG A 86 5.84 -5.53 -12.39
N ARG A 87 6.29 -4.63 -13.26
CA ARG A 87 6.74 -4.98 -14.63
C ARG A 87 8.17 -5.48 -14.65
N ARG A 88 8.96 -5.19 -13.61
CA ARG A 88 10.35 -5.57 -13.56
C ARG A 88 10.48 -7.06 -13.27
N LEU A 89 11.35 -7.72 -14.02
CA LEU A 89 11.77 -9.08 -13.73
C LEU A 89 12.67 -9.07 -12.49
N ASP A 90 12.27 -9.82 -11.46
CA ASP A 90 13.10 -10.01 -10.28
C ASP A 90 14.26 -10.97 -10.56
N LEU A 91 15.47 -10.44 -10.44
CA LEU A 91 16.73 -11.16 -10.62
C LEU A 91 17.50 -11.35 -9.30
N SER A 92 16.96 -10.90 -8.17
CA SER A 92 17.63 -10.88 -6.86
C SER A 92 18.06 -12.26 -6.34
N HIS A 93 17.39 -13.31 -6.80
CA HIS A 93 17.64 -14.70 -6.43
C HIS A 93 18.44 -15.50 -7.48
N THR A 94 18.96 -14.84 -8.50
CA THR A 94 19.78 -15.50 -9.54
C THR A 94 21.24 -15.60 -9.10
N THR A 95 21.86 -16.77 -9.33
CA THR A 95 23.25 -17.08 -8.90
C THR A 95 24.21 -17.36 -10.06
N SER A 96 23.72 -17.37 -11.30
CA SER A 96 24.51 -17.50 -12.52
C SER A 96 23.95 -16.67 -13.66
N VAL A 97 24.81 -16.28 -14.61
CA VAL A 97 24.42 -15.59 -15.85
C VAL A 97 23.38 -16.41 -16.60
N ASP A 98 23.53 -17.74 -16.65
CA ASP A 98 22.55 -18.64 -17.27
C ASP A 98 21.17 -18.56 -16.58
N ALA A 99 21.13 -18.48 -15.25
CA ALA A 99 19.87 -18.32 -14.50
C ALA A 99 19.20 -16.96 -14.77
N VAL A 100 20.00 -15.90 -14.97
CA VAL A 100 19.48 -14.60 -15.43
C VAL A 100 18.88 -14.73 -16.82
N LEU A 101 19.61 -15.33 -17.77
CA LEU A 101 19.14 -15.51 -19.15
C LEU A 101 17.90 -16.40 -19.24
N GLU A 102 17.80 -17.43 -18.41
CA GLU A 102 16.60 -18.27 -18.30
C GLU A 102 15.38 -17.47 -17.81
N ARG A 103 15.54 -16.65 -16.77
CA ARG A 103 14.48 -15.74 -16.28
C ARG A 103 14.06 -14.74 -17.36
N VAL A 104 15.05 -14.21 -18.09
CA VAL A 104 14.83 -13.24 -19.17
C VAL A 104 14.08 -13.86 -20.34
N SER A 105 14.46 -15.06 -20.78
CA SER A 105 13.80 -15.73 -21.92
C SER A 105 12.33 -16.04 -21.66
N GLN A 106 11.97 -16.35 -20.41
CA GLN A 106 10.56 -16.55 -19.99
C GLN A 106 9.69 -15.29 -20.14
N ARG A 107 10.31 -14.11 -20.27
CA ARG A 107 9.63 -12.82 -20.40
C ARG A 107 9.91 -12.13 -21.74
N ALA A 108 10.75 -12.72 -22.59
CA ALA A 108 11.17 -12.14 -23.87
C ALA A 108 10.00 -11.87 -24.83
N ASP A 109 8.92 -12.65 -24.74
CA ASP A 109 7.72 -12.50 -25.57
C ASP A 109 6.61 -11.61 -24.96
N SER A 110 6.89 -10.87 -23.88
CA SER A 110 5.89 -9.97 -23.27
C SER A 110 5.40 -8.88 -24.25
N ALA A 111 4.22 -8.30 -23.99
CA ALA A 111 3.72 -7.15 -24.77
C ALA A 111 4.37 -5.81 -24.36
N ASP A 112 5.24 -5.82 -23.35
CA ASP A 112 5.86 -4.59 -22.84
C ASP A 112 6.83 -4.00 -23.87
N PRO A 113 6.93 -2.65 -23.96
CA PRO A 113 7.78 -1.97 -24.95
C PRO A 113 9.28 -2.24 -24.74
N ALA A 114 9.67 -2.59 -23.52
CA ALA A 114 11.00 -3.01 -23.15
C ALA A 114 10.93 -4.06 -22.02
N LEU A 115 11.94 -4.92 -21.96
CA LEU A 115 12.12 -5.82 -20.83
C LEU A 115 13.03 -5.15 -19.80
N VAL A 116 12.51 -4.92 -18.59
CA VAL A 116 13.29 -4.37 -17.49
C VAL A 116 13.46 -5.43 -16.41
N GLY A 117 14.68 -5.69 -15.99
CA GLY A 117 15.02 -6.55 -14.87
C GLY A 117 15.75 -5.78 -13.78
N PHE A 118 15.66 -6.24 -12.55
CA PHE A 118 16.33 -5.62 -11.40
C PHE A 118 16.84 -6.68 -10.43
N GLY A 119 18.01 -6.43 -9.83
CA GLY A 119 18.46 -7.15 -8.65
C GLY A 119 19.57 -8.18 -8.88
N TRP A 120 20.07 -8.35 -10.10
CA TRP A 120 21.22 -9.24 -10.31
C TRP A 120 22.47 -8.68 -9.60
N ARG A 121 23.39 -9.57 -9.22
CA ARG A 121 24.49 -9.26 -8.31
C ARG A 121 25.84 -9.50 -9.00
N PRO A 122 26.46 -8.46 -9.60
CA PRO A 122 27.67 -8.63 -10.41
C PRO A 122 28.83 -9.31 -9.65
N ALA A 123 28.94 -9.09 -8.34
CA ALA A 123 30.00 -9.67 -7.51
C ALA A 123 29.71 -11.10 -7.01
N GLU A 124 28.45 -11.55 -7.08
CA GLU A 124 28.00 -12.83 -6.51
C GLU A 124 27.61 -13.85 -7.61
N ILE A 125 27.34 -13.38 -8.83
CA ILE A 125 26.89 -14.20 -9.95
C ILE A 125 28.06 -14.95 -10.59
N SER A 126 27.84 -16.22 -10.94
CA SER A 126 28.79 -17.02 -11.72
C SER A 126 28.58 -16.86 -13.23
N GLY A 127 29.66 -16.98 -14.01
CA GLY A 127 29.65 -16.76 -15.47
C GLY A 127 29.98 -15.33 -15.86
N GLN A 128 30.09 -15.07 -17.17
CA GLN A 128 30.46 -13.77 -17.72
C GLN A 128 29.28 -13.21 -18.51
N THR A 129 28.88 -11.97 -18.21
CA THR A 129 27.87 -11.26 -19.03
C THR A 129 28.45 -10.99 -20.41
N SER A 130 27.64 -11.14 -21.45
CA SER A 130 27.99 -10.72 -22.80
C SER A 130 26.79 -10.10 -23.52
N LEU A 131 27.08 -9.22 -24.48
CA LEU A 131 26.07 -8.65 -25.37
C LEU A 131 25.38 -9.76 -26.16
N GLU A 132 26.18 -10.67 -26.74
CA GLU A 132 25.72 -11.79 -27.58
C GLU A 132 24.74 -12.72 -26.85
N SER A 133 25.02 -13.06 -25.58
CA SER A 133 24.14 -13.98 -24.84
C SER A 133 22.79 -13.36 -24.52
N LEU A 134 22.76 -12.04 -24.27
CA LEU A 134 21.51 -11.34 -24.00
C LEU A 134 20.71 -11.09 -25.29
N ASP A 135 21.39 -10.74 -26.40
CA ASP A 135 20.78 -10.65 -27.73
C ASP A 135 20.12 -11.97 -28.14
N ALA A 136 20.79 -13.11 -27.89
CA ALA A 136 20.27 -14.43 -28.24
C ALA A 136 18.91 -14.77 -27.59
N VAL A 137 18.64 -14.23 -26.40
CA VAL A 137 17.38 -14.48 -25.66
C VAL A 137 16.34 -13.37 -25.79
N THR A 138 16.72 -12.17 -26.21
CA THR A 138 15.83 -10.99 -26.25
C THR A 138 15.55 -10.46 -27.65
N GLY A 139 16.38 -10.83 -28.63
CA GLY A 139 16.27 -10.35 -30.01
C GLY A 139 16.23 -8.81 -30.08
N ASP A 140 15.27 -8.29 -30.83
CA ASP A 140 15.12 -6.84 -31.07
C ASP A 140 14.36 -6.09 -29.95
N LYS A 141 13.93 -6.77 -28.88
CA LYS A 141 13.25 -6.12 -27.76
C LYS A 141 14.28 -5.39 -26.87
N PRO A 142 14.20 -4.06 -26.70
CA PRO A 142 15.09 -3.35 -25.79
C PRO A 142 15.05 -3.96 -24.38
N THR A 143 16.21 -4.35 -23.86
CA THR A 143 16.33 -5.03 -22.57
C THR A 143 17.32 -4.32 -21.66
N TYR A 144 16.93 -4.09 -20.40
CA TYR A 144 17.70 -3.38 -19.38
C TYR A 144 17.67 -4.17 -18.06
N LEU A 145 18.78 -4.77 -17.66
CA LEU A 145 18.88 -5.54 -16.41
C LEU A 145 19.74 -4.78 -15.41
N PHE A 146 19.12 -4.10 -14.45
CA PHE A 146 19.81 -3.30 -13.44
C PHE A 146 20.33 -4.17 -12.30
N SER A 147 21.55 -3.88 -11.83
CA SER A 147 22.13 -4.51 -10.66
C SER A 147 21.38 -4.12 -9.39
N VAL A 148 21.52 -4.92 -8.33
CA VAL A 148 20.85 -4.68 -7.03
C VAL A 148 21.22 -3.34 -6.39
N ASP A 149 22.42 -2.83 -6.65
CA ASP A 149 22.92 -1.55 -6.14
C ASP A 149 22.59 -0.37 -7.07
N MET A 150 21.98 -0.62 -8.24
CA MET A 150 21.71 0.38 -9.28
C MET A 150 22.97 1.04 -9.89
N HIS A 151 24.18 0.52 -9.64
CA HIS A 151 25.42 1.07 -10.20
C HIS A 151 25.82 0.47 -11.56
N SER A 152 25.15 -0.59 -12.02
CA SER A 152 25.34 -1.12 -13.37
C SER A 152 24.05 -1.61 -14.01
N VAL A 153 24.07 -1.66 -15.34
CA VAL A 153 22.97 -2.18 -16.15
C VAL A 153 23.54 -3.01 -17.30
N TRP A 154 23.00 -4.20 -17.50
CA TRP A 154 23.28 -5.08 -18.64
C TRP A 154 22.21 -4.87 -19.70
N LEU A 155 22.62 -4.50 -20.92
CA LEU A 155 21.76 -4.25 -22.06
C LEU A 155 22.04 -5.19 -23.22
N ASN A 156 21.00 -5.44 -24.01
CA ASN A 156 21.12 -6.02 -25.34
C ASN A 156 21.37 -4.93 -26.40
N SER A 157 21.62 -5.31 -27.64
CA SER A 157 21.90 -4.42 -28.77
C SER A 157 20.76 -3.43 -29.01
N ALA A 158 19.50 -3.87 -28.92
CA ALA A 158 18.33 -3.00 -29.04
C ALA A 158 18.27 -1.95 -27.91
N GLY A 159 18.63 -2.34 -26.68
CA GLY A 159 18.71 -1.44 -25.52
C GLY A 159 19.78 -0.36 -25.70
N PHE A 160 20.98 -0.74 -26.17
CA PHE A 160 22.03 0.23 -26.50
C PHE A 160 21.59 1.23 -27.57
N ALA A 161 20.95 0.74 -28.64
CA ALA A 161 20.44 1.57 -29.72
C ALA A 161 19.35 2.55 -29.23
N ALA A 162 18.40 2.07 -28.43
CA ALA A 162 17.32 2.89 -27.86
C ALA A 162 17.85 3.99 -26.93
N GLN A 163 18.96 3.76 -26.24
CA GLN A 163 19.57 4.73 -25.32
C GLN A 163 20.61 5.64 -25.99
N GLY A 164 20.97 5.39 -27.25
CA GLY A 164 22.04 6.12 -27.94
C GLY A 164 23.42 5.93 -27.29
N VAL A 165 23.66 4.78 -26.67
CA VAL A 165 24.93 4.46 -25.98
C VAL A 165 25.72 3.44 -26.81
N THR A 166 27.04 3.58 -26.87
CA THR A 166 27.90 2.62 -27.58
C THR A 166 27.90 1.26 -26.88
N ALA A 167 27.61 0.20 -27.63
CA ALA A 167 27.60 -1.17 -27.13
C ALA A 167 28.98 -1.62 -26.65
N THR A 168 28.99 -2.42 -25.59
CA THR A 168 30.19 -3.06 -25.02
C THR A 168 30.14 -4.56 -25.25
N GLU A 169 31.29 -5.25 -25.34
CA GLU A 169 31.32 -6.71 -25.51
C GLU A 169 30.63 -7.45 -24.36
N SER A 170 30.75 -6.93 -23.13
CA SER A 170 30.09 -7.49 -21.93
C SER A 170 28.60 -7.19 -21.87
N GLY A 171 28.10 -6.27 -22.68
CA GLY A 171 26.74 -5.72 -22.61
C GLY A 171 26.49 -4.78 -21.43
N VAL A 172 27.49 -4.54 -20.56
CA VAL A 172 27.31 -3.79 -19.30
C VAL A 172 27.85 -2.37 -19.39
N VAL A 173 27.12 -1.41 -18.79
CA VAL A 173 27.60 -0.06 -18.48
C VAL A 173 27.38 0.25 -17.00
N SER A 174 28.16 1.20 -16.46
CA SER A 174 28.19 1.51 -15.01
C SER A 174 28.08 3.01 -14.71
N GLU A 175 27.77 3.31 -13.45
CA GLU A 175 27.76 4.65 -12.86
C GLU A 175 26.91 5.64 -13.65
N ARG A 176 27.50 6.74 -14.11
CA ARG A 176 26.79 7.82 -14.81
C ARG A 176 25.91 7.31 -15.96
N ALA A 177 26.42 6.38 -16.79
CA ALA A 177 25.63 5.82 -17.88
C ALA A 177 24.44 5.01 -17.37
N CYS A 178 24.65 4.21 -16.32
CA CYS A 178 23.58 3.45 -15.65
C CYS A 178 22.49 4.37 -15.10
N PHE A 179 22.88 5.43 -14.38
CA PHE A 179 21.93 6.38 -13.80
C PHE A 179 21.11 7.12 -14.86
N GLU A 180 21.77 7.60 -15.92
CA GLU A 180 21.10 8.27 -17.04
C GLU A 180 20.10 7.33 -17.74
N ILE A 181 20.46 6.05 -17.91
CA ILE A 181 19.57 5.02 -18.49
C ILE A 181 18.42 4.72 -17.53
N ALA A 182 18.67 4.57 -16.22
CA ALA A 182 17.64 4.32 -15.23
C ALA A 182 16.58 5.43 -15.20
N THR A 183 16.99 6.69 -15.29
CA THR A 183 16.08 7.84 -15.41
C THR A 183 15.21 7.73 -16.66
N ARG A 184 15.80 7.48 -17.83
CA ARG A 184 15.05 7.37 -19.10
C ARG A 184 14.14 6.15 -19.16
N VAL A 185 14.58 5.02 -18.62
CA VAL A 185 13.77 3.78 -18.56
C VAL A 185 12.57 3.93 -17.61
N SER A 186 12.70 4.77 -16.58
CA SER A 186 11.60 5.06 -15.65
C SER A 186 10.68 6.19 -16.13
N ASP A 187 11.08 6.92 -17.17
CA ASP A 187 10.28 7.96 -17.82
C ASP A 187 9.30 7.31 -18.81
N ILE A 188 8.23 6.76 -18.24
CA ILE A 188 7.17 6.07 -18.96
C ILE A 188 6.07 7.08 -19.32
N ASP A 189 5.61 7.03 -20.57
CA ASP A 189 4.51 7.87 -21.02
C ASP A 189 3.22 7.60 -20.25
N ASP A 190 2.37 8.62 -20.16
CA ASP A 190 1.12 8.57 -19.40
C ASP A 190 0.18 7.44 -19.83
N GLU A 191 0.13 7.06 -21.11
CA GLU A 191 -0.78 6.03 -21.61
C GLU A 191 -0.32 4.64 -21.15
N THR A 192 0.96 4.34 -21.32
CA THR A 192 1.57 3.09 -20.84
C THR A 192 1.47 2.99 -19.31
N LEU A 193 1.81 4.06 -18.58
CA LEU A 193 1.76 4.05 -17.12
C LEU A 193 0.32 3.90 -16.59
N ASP A 194 -0.67 4.56 -17.21
CA ASP A 194 -2.07 4.43 -16.83
C ASP A 194 -2.57 2.98 -17.00
N ALA A 195 -2.19 2.30 -18.09
CA ALA A 195 -2.53 0.89 -18.31
C ALA A 195 -1.89 -0.02 -17.25
N TRP A 196 -0.64 0.25 -16.87
CA TRP A 196 0.05 -0.51 -15.83
C TRP A 196 -0.56 -0.29 -14.44
N ILE A 197 -0.97 0.94 -14.12
CA ILE A 197 -1.67 1.26 -12.88
C ILE A 197 -3.02 0.55 -12.81
N ASP A 198 -3.77 0.50 -13.92
CA ASP A 198 -5.04 -0.21 -14.00
C ASP A 198 -4.88 -1.72 -13.77
N GLU A 199 -3.85 -2.35 -14.36
CA GLU A 199 -3.50 -3.75 -14.06
C GLU A 199 -3.07 -3.95 -12.59
N ALA A 200 -2.28 -3.03 -12.04
CA ALA A 200 -1.85 -3.09 -10.64
C ALA A 200 -3.05 -2.94 -9.69
N ALA A 201 -4.00 -2.05 -9.99
CA ALA A 201 -5.23 -1.87 -9.24
C ALA A 201 -6.09 -3.14 -9.25
N ARG A 202 -6.19 -3.84 -10.38
CA ARG A 202 -6.90 -5.14 -10.45
C ARG A 202 -6.26 -6.19 -9.57
N GLU A 203 -4.93 -6.25 -9.50
CA GLU A 203 -4.27 -7.17 -8.59
C GLU A 203 -4.48 -6.79 -7.11
N ALA A 204 -4.50 -5.50 -6.78
CA ALA A 204 -4.88 -5.07 -5.44
C ALA A 204 -6.33 -5.51 -5.11
N ALA A 205 -7.27 -5.37 -6.05
CA ALA A 205 -8.63 -5.85 -5.89
C ALA A 205 -8.71 -7.37 -5.70
N ARG A 206 -7.82 -8.17 -6.32
CA ARG A 206 -7.71 -9.63 -6.06
C ARG A 206 -7.31 -9.96 -4.63
N ARG A 207 -6.78 -9.00 -3.88
CA ARG A 207 -6.46 -9.12 -2.45
C ARG A 207 -7.49 -8.44 -1.55
N GLY A 208 -8.64 -8.03 -2.09
CA GLY A 208 -9.73 -7.42 -1.32
C GLY A 208 -9.57 -5.91 -1.12
N VAL A 209 -8.62 -5.27 -1.82
CA VAL A 209 -8.38 -3.84 -1.71
C VAL A 209 -9.45 -3.07 -2.46
N VAL A 210 -10.10 -2.14 -1.77
CA VAL A 210 -11.14 -1.26 -2.30
C VAL A 210 -10.70 0.20 -2.38
N GLY A 211 -9.65 0.57 -1.65
CA GLY A 211 -9.15 1.94 -1.66
C GLY A 211 -7.70 2.09 -1.26
N ILE A 212 -7.14 3.22 -1.66
CA ILE A 212 -5.74 3.57 -1.42
C ILE A 212 -5.59 5.06 -1.07
N THR A 213 -4.55 5.38 -0.30
CA THR A 213 -4.00 6.75 -0.23
C THR A 213 -2.70 6.76 -1.04
N ASP A 214 -2.73 7.45 -2.18
CA ASP A 214 -1.64 7.45 -3.16
C ASP A 214 -0.74 8.67 -2.98
N PHE A 215 0.50 8.40 -2.60
CA PHE A 215 1.58 9.35 -2.36
C PHE A 215 2.51 9.52 -3.58
N GLU A 216 2.03 9.23 -4.80
CA GLU A 216 2.82 9.51 -6.01
C GLU A 216 3.22 10.99 -6.13
N MET A 217 4.50 11.23 -6.45
CA MET A 217 5.11 12.56 -6.56
C MET A 217 4.75 13.20 -7.90
N ALA A 218 3.48 13.54 -8.07
CA ALA A 218 2.91 14.01 -9.32
C ALA A 218 1.78 15.02 -9.04
N PRO A 219 1.23 15.72 -10.06
CA PRO A 219 -0.07 16.37 -9.97
C PRO A 219 -1.19 15.30 -9.83
N ASN A 220 -1.20 14.61 -8.69
CA ASN A 220 -1.75 13.27 -8.56
C ASN A 220 -3.27 13.25 -8.76
N SER A 221 -3.99 14.25 -8.22
CA SER A 221 -5.43 14.37 -8.45
C SER A 221 -5.79 14.55 -9.93
N ALA A 222 -4.97 15.26 -10.71
CA ALA A 222 -5.21 15.42 -12.15
C ALA A 222 -4.94 14.11 -12.91
N ALA A 223 -3.87 13.39 -12.55
CA ALA A 223 -3.55 12.09 -13.11
C ALA A 223 -4.65 11.05 -12.85
N TRP A 224 -5.15 10.93 -11.62
CA TRP A 224 -6.26 10.04 -11.31
C TRP A 224 -7.58 10.46 -11.94
N ARG A 225 -7.87 11.76 -12.04
CA ARG A 225 -9.06 12.23 -12.76
C ARG A 225 -9.03 11.80 -14.23
N ARG A 226 -7.87 11.89 -14.88
CA ARG A 226 -7.66 11.38 -16.25
C ARG A 226 -7.91 9.88 -16.33
N ARG A 227 -7.27 9.09 -15.45
CA ARG A 227 -7.44 7.61 -15.41
C ARG A 227 -8.90 7.21 -15.25
N ILE A 228 -9.61 7.82 -14.30
CA ILE A 228 -11.03 7.55 -14.04
C ILE A 228 -11.89 7.94 -15.25
N SER A 229 -11.62 9.08 -15.89
CA SER A 229 -12.34 9.48 -17.11
C SER A 229 -12.13 8.53 -18.29
N ARG A 230 -11.06 7.72 -18.27
CA ARG A 230 -10.75 6.67 -19.25
C ARG A 230 -11.24 5.27 -18.82
N GLY A 231 -11.95 5.16 -17.69
CA GLY A 231 -12.57 3.92 -17.24
C GLY A 231 -11.86 3.22 -16.08
N ALA A 232 -10.79 3.79 -15.51
CA ALA A 232 -10.20 3.23 -14.29
C ALA A 232 -11.16 3.40 -13.11
N ASP A 233 -11.76 2.30 -12.66
CA ASP A 233 -12.78 2.33 -11.62
C ASP A 233 -12.57 1.25 -10.54
N THR A 234 -11.41 0.62 -10.50
CA THR A 234 -11.15 -0.53 -9.62
C THR A 234 -11.01 -0.16 -8.13
N LEU A 235 -10.59 1.07 -7.83
CA LEU A 235 -10.26 1.52 -6.47
C LEU A 235 -10.86 2.89 -6.16
N ARG A 236 -11.07 3.16 -4.86
CA ARG A 236 -11.15 4.52 -4.32
C ARG A 236 -9.76 5.06 -4.08
N VAL A 237 -9.55 6.35 -4.32
CA VAL A 237 -8.24 6.99 -4.23
C VAL A 237 -8.33 8.28 -3.44
N GLU A 238 -7.48 8.40 -2.43
CA GLU A 238 -7.10 9.68 -1.82
C GLU A 238 -5.75 10.11 -2.43
N ALA A 239 -5.77 11.09 -3.34
CA ALA A 239 -4.56 11.50 -4.07
C ALA A 239 -3.83 12.61 -3.31
N ALA A 240 -2.66 12.29 -2.75
CA ALA A 240 -1.87 13.23 -1.98
C ALA A 240 -1.32 14.40 -2.84
N ILE A 241 -0.97 15.48 -2.15
CA ILE A 241 -0.37 16.69 -2.70
C ILE A 241 1.05 16.78 -2.15
N TYR A 242 2.02 17.19 -2.97
CA TYR A 242 3.38 17.49 -2.52
C TYR A 242 3.62 18.99 -2.40
N PRO A 243 4.65 19.44 -1.64
CA PRO A 243 4.88 20.86 -1.36
C PRO A 243 4.99 21.72 -2.63
N GLU A 244 5.59 21.20 -3.71
CA GLU A 244 5.70 21.88 -5.00
C GLU A 244 4.34 22.13 -5.69
N PHE A 245 3.30 21.37 -5.32
CA PHE A 245 1.94 21.51 -5.84
C PHE A 245 0.97 22.16 -4.86
N LEU A 246 1.43 22.54 -3.65
CA LEU A 246 0.57 23.06 -2.60
C LEU A 246 -0.14 24.35 -3.04
N GLU A 247 0.59 25.34 -3.55
CA GLU A 247 -0.02 26.62 -3.92
C GLU A 247 -1.07 26.46 -5.05
N THR A 248 -0.77 25.63 -6.06
CA THR A 248 -1.75 25.26 -7.10
C THR A 248 -3.01 24.62 -6.50
N ALA A 249 -2.86 23.72 -5.53
CA ALA A 249 -3.99 23.09 -4.87
C ALA A 249 -4.82 24.09 -4.06
N VAL A 250 -4.18 25.05 -3.39
CA VAL A 250 -4.89 26.09 -2.64
C VAL A 250 -5.61 27.07 -3.57
N GLU A 251 -4.98 27.50 -4.65
CA GLU A 251 -5.61 28.37 -5.65
C GLU A 251 -6.83 27.68 -6.29
N ALA A 252 -6.77 26.37 -6.47
CA ALA A 252 -7.88 25.55 -6.94
C ALA A 252 -8.96 25.27 -5.86
N GLY A 253 -8.76 25.72 -4.62
CA GLY A 253 -9.68 25.52 -3.51
C GLY A 253 -9.81 24.07 -3.04
N MET A 254 -8.79 23.24 -3.28
CA MET A 254 -8.80 21.84 -2.87
C MET A 254 -8.72 21.72 -1.34
N ARG A 255 -9.50 20.79 -0.77
CA ARG A 255 -9.49 20.49 0.67
C ARG A 255 -9.44 18.98 0.87
N THR A 256 -8.65 18.51 1.83
CA THR A 256 -8.51 17.07 2.08
C THR A 256 -9.88 16.45 2.38
N GLY A 257 -10.19 15.34 1.72
CA GLY A 257 -11.45 14.61 1.83
C GLY A 257 -12.53 15.04 0.83
N ASP A 258 -12.38 16.20 0.16
CA ASP A 258 -13.33 16.63 -0.86
C ASP A 258 -13.36 15.65 -2.03
N THR A 259 -14.56 15.27 -2.47
CA THR A 259 -14.75 14.45 -3.67
C THR A 259 -14.39 15.27 -4.90
N VAL A 260 -13.51 14.75 -5.74
CA VAL A 260 -13.15 15.40 -7.00
C VAL A 260 -14.30 15.21 -8.00
N ALA A 261 -14.77 16.31 -8.60
CA ALA A 261 -15.88 16.30 -9.53
C ALA A 261 -15.65 15.39 -10.74
N SER A 262 -16.74 14.81 -11.27
CA SER A 262 -16.72 13.93 -12.45
C SER A 262 -15.92 12.63 -12.27
N THR A 263 -15.78 12.13 -11.03
CA THR A 263 -15.07 10.87 -10.74
C THR A 263 -15.96 9.78 -10.13
N GLY A 264 -17.28 9.98 -10.13
CA GLY A 264 -18.23 9.02 -9.55
C GLY A 264 -18.05 8.77 -8.04
N GLY A 265 -17.36 9.68 -7.33
CA GLY A 265 -17.04 9.49 -5.91
C GLY A 265 -15.84 8.58 -5.63
N LEU A 266 -15.09 8.19 -6.67
CA LEU A 266 -13.90 7.34 -6.54
C LEU A 266 -12.66 8.12 -6.14
N LEU A 267 -12.55 9.40 -6.49
CA LEU A 267 -11.38 10.22 -6.18
C LEU A 267 -11.71 11.28 -5.13
N ARG A 268 -10.86 11.36 -4.11
CA ARG A 268 -10.83 12.43 -3.12
C ARG A 268 -9.47 13.13 -3.11
N VAL A 269 -9.48 14.40 -2.75
CA VAL A 269 -8.26 15.15 -2.45
C VAL A 269 -7.63 14.55 -1.20
N GLY A 270 -6.37 14.14 -1.30
CA GLY A 270 -5.59 13.57 -0.21
C GLY A 270 -4.94 14.62 0.71
N PRO A 271 -4.03 14.19 1.59
CA PRO A 271 -3.26 15.09 2.45
C PRO A 271 -2.09 15.75 1.70
N LEU A 272 -1.47 16.75 2.32
CA LEU A 272 -0.15 17.26 1.92
C LEU A 272 0.94 16.34 2.49
N LYS A 273 1.66 15.62 1.63
CA LYS A 273 2.82 14.81 2.01
C LYS A 273 4.04 15.70 2.25
N ILE A 274 4.67 15.53 3.41
CA ILE A 274 5.90 16.24 3.78
C ILE A 274 6.95 15.21 4.18
N ILE A 275 8.15 15.28 3.60
CA ILE A 275 9.26 14.37 3.93
C ILE A 275 10.19 15.04 4.94
N LEU A 276 10.07 14.73 6.23
CA LEU A 276 10.85 15.40 7.28
C LEU A 276 12.27 14.83 7.43
N ASP A 277 12.41 13.52 7.37
CA ASP A 277 13.70 12.81 7.45
C ASP A 277 13.81 11.72 6.36
N GLY A 278 14.90 10.94 6.41
CA GLY A 278 15.13 9.84 5.49
C GLY A 278 14.73 8.47 6.03
N SER A 279 15.53 7.43 5.77
CA SER A 279 15.21 6.04 6.12
C SER A 279 16.28 5.36 6.98
N LEU A 280 15.90 4.25 7.62
CA LEU A 280 16.81 3.42 8.42
C LEU A 280 17.95 2.85 7.57
N GLY A 281 17.63 2.20 6.44
CA GLY A 281 18.62 1.49 5.63
C GLY A 281 19.75 2.38 5.12
N SER A 282 19.44 3.64 4.80
CA SER A 282 20.40 4.66 4.36
C SER A 282 21.06 5.43 5.51
N GLN A 283 20.67 5.17 6.76
CA GLN A 283 21.11 5.89 7.96
C GLN A 283 20.81 7.40 7.90
N THR A 284 19.71 7.76 7.24
CA THR A 284 19.28 9.16 7.08
C THR A 284 18.03 9.50 7.89
N ALA A 285 17.34 8.51 8.47
CA ALA A 285 16.31 8.77 9.45
C ALA A 285 16.89 9.51 10.67
N ARG A 286 16.20 10.56 11.13
CA ARG A 286 16.75 11.49 12.10
C ARG A 286 16.52 11.00 13.52
N CYS A 287 17.60 10.67 14.22
CA CYS A 287 17.55 10.12 15.57
C CYS A 287 18.21 11.00 16.63
N PHE A 288 17.78 10.90 17.89
CA PHE A 288 18.43 11.60 19.01
C PHE A 288 19.87 11.13 19.24
N GLU A 289 20.09 9.82 19.13
CA GLU A 289 21.38 9.17 19.30
C GLU A 289 22.01 8.81 17.93
N PRO A 290 23.34 8.95 17.78
CA PRO A 290 24.03 8.65 16.54
C PRO A 290 23.94 7.16 16.17
N TYR A 291 23.98 6.89 14.86
CA TYR A 291 24.14 5.54 14.34
C TYR A 291 25.51 4.96 14.76
N PRO A 292 25.59 3.64 15.07
CA PRO A 292 26.84 3.01 15.47
C PRO A 292 27.98 3.23 14.47
N GLY A 293 29.09 3.80 14.93
CA GLY A 293 30.28 4.08 14.11
C GLY A 293 30.16 5.30 13.20
N ALA A 294 29.00 5.95 13.12
CA ALA A 294 28.82 7.15 12.33
C ALA A 294 29.48 8.36 13.02
N THR A 295 30.09 9.25 12.23
CA THR A 295 30.74 10.47 12.72
C THR A 295 30.34 11.67 11.86
N GLY A 296 30.48 12.88 12.41
CA GLY A 296 30.16 14.13 11.69
C GLY A 296 28.67 14.54 11.75
N PRO A 297 28.28 15.56 10.97
CA PRO A 297 26.97 16.22 11.11
C PRO A 297 25.76 15.32 10.83
N ALA A 298 25.94 14.32 9.96
CA ALA A 298 24.90 13.35 9.58
C ALA A 298 24.94 12.07 10.43
N ALA A 299 25.74 12.00 11.49
CA ALA A 299 25.85 10.80 12.33
C ALA A 299 24.51 10.40 12.99
N ARG A 300 23.57 11.35 13.06
CA ARG A 300 22.22 11.17 13.60
C ARG A 300 21.14 11.11 12.51
N GLY A 301 21.52 10.95 11.25
CA GLY A 301 20.62 11.16 10.12
C GLY A 301 20.37 12.63 9.82
N VAL A 302 19.45 12.88 8.89
CA VAL A 302 19.28 14.16 8.19
C VAL A 302 17.84 14.64 8.32
N LEU A 303 17.67 15.92 8.65
CA LEU A 303 16.40 16.62 8.50
C LEU A 303 16.38 17.32 7.15
N ASN A 304 15.31 17.12 6.39
CA ASN A 304 15.09 17.82 5.12
C ASN A 304 14.54 19.23 5.35
N LEU A 305 13.84 19.45 6.46
CA LEU A 305 13.21 20.71 6.82
C LEU A 305 13.49 21.03 8.30
N PRO A 306 13.87 22.27 8.65
CA PRO A 306 13.89 22.71 10.04
C PRO A 306 12.46 22.94 10.55
N LEU A 307 12.27 22.83 11.87
CA LEU A 307 10.95 22.96 12.52
C LEU A 307 10.16 24.23 12.11
N PRO A 308 10.75 25.45 12.02
CA PRO A 308 9.99 26.63 11.60
C PRO A 308 9.42 26.53 10.18
N GLU A 309 10.14 25.87 9.27
CA GLU A 309 9.68 25.66 7.90
C GLU A 309 8.57 24.59 7.86
N LEU A 310 8.73 23.51 8.63
CA LEU A 310 7.68 22.50 8.81
C LEU A 310 6.37 23.11 9.33
N VAL A 311 6.45 23.91 10.40
CA VAL A 311 5.30 24.62 11.00
C VAL A 311 4.67 25.58 10.00
N SER A 312 5.49 26.34 9.26
CA SER A 312 4.98 27.27 8.23
C SER A 312 4.24 26.52 7.12
N LEU A 313 4.81 25.42 6.62
CA LEU A 313 4.23 24.62 5.55
C LEU A 313 2.92 23.94 5.99
N MET A 314 2.93 23.32 7.17
CA MET A 314 1.74 22.71 7.77
C MET A 314 0.65 23.74 8.04
N GLY A 315 1.01 24.91 8.60
CA GLY A 315 0.07 25.99 8.86
C GLY A 315 -0.55 26.55 7.57
N ARG A 316 0.26 26.71 6.51
CA ARG A 316 -0.21 27.15 5.19
C ARG A 316 -1.23 26.18 4.59
N ALA A 317 -0.97 24.87 4.67
CA ALA A 317 -1.85 23.82 4.17
C ALA A 317 -3.14 23.72 5.00
N TRP A 318 -3.01 23.71 6.32
CA TRP A 318 -4.14 23.60 7.23
C TRP A 318 -5.09 24.80 7.11
N ALA A 319 -4.56 26.02 6.97
CA ALA A 319 -5.37 27.21 6.72
C ALA A 319 -6.21 27.11 5.43
N ALA A 320 -5.74 26.36 4.43
CA ALA A 320 -6.48 26.07 3.20
C ALA A 320 -7.45 24.88 3.33
N GLY A 321 -7.43 24.14 4.44
CA GLY A 321 -8.21 22.92 4.65
C GLY A 321 -7.55 21.65 4.10
N ILE A 322 -6.23 21.66 3.91
CA ILE A 322 -5.45 20.49 3.50
C ILE A 322 -4.72 19.96 4.73
N ALA A 323 -4.98 18.72 5.10
CA ALA A 323 -4.34 18.08 6.26
C ALA A 323 -2.91 17.62 5.91
N PRO A 324 -1.91 17.82 6.78
CA PRO A 324 -0.57 17.29 6.56
C PRO A 324 -0.46 15.78 6.86
N ALA A 325 0.41 15.12 6.09
CA ALA A 325 0.90 13.76 6.29
C ALA A 325 2.44 13.82 6.32
N VAL A 326 3.02 13.73 7.52
CA VAL A 326 4.46 13.97 7.75
C VAL A 326 5.19 12.63 7.84
N HIS A 327 6.06 12.34 6.89
CA HIS A 327 7.02 11.25 7.00
C HIS A 327 8.01 11.55 8.10
N ALA A 328 8.07 10.66 9.10
CA ALA A 328 9.06 10.68 10.16
C ALA A 328 9.39 9.24 10.61
N ILE A 329 10.62 8.80 10.35
CA ILE A 329 11.08 7.45 10.71
C ILE A 329 11.86 7.45 12.02
N GLY A 330 12.82 8.36 12.18
CA GLY A 330 13.65 8.43 13.38
C GLY A 330 12.96 9.09 14.56
N ASP A 331 13.42 8.79 15.78
CA ASP A 331 12.79 9.25 17.02
C ASP A 331 12.83 10.78 17.21
N GLU A 332 13.89 11.46 16.77
CA GLU A 332 13.96 12.94 16.79
C GLU A 332 13.06 13.56 15.70
N ALA A 333 12.87 12.88 14.55
CA ALA A 333 11.91 13.35 13.54
C ALA A 333 10.46 13.21 14.03
N VAL A 334 10.12 12.11 14.71
CA VAL A 334 8.76 11.90 15.25
C VAL A 334 8.44 12.93 16.32
N ASP A 335 9.37 13.18 17.25
CA ASP A 335 9.26 14.23 18.27
C ASP A 335 9.05 15.61 17.64
N MET A 336 9.86 15.98 16.64
CA MET A 336 9.74 17.24 15.92
C MET A 336 8.42 17.37 15.13
N ALA A 337 7.94 16.28 14.54
CA ALA A 337 6.64 16.28 13.85
C ALA A 337 5.49 16.53 14.84
N LEU A 338 5.52 15.89 16.02
CA LEU A 338 4.54 16.11 17.08
C LEU A 338 4.57 17.56 17.61
N ASP A 339 5.76 18.14 17.79
CA ASP A 339 5.92 19.57 18.11
C ASP A 339 5.24 20.45 17.06
N ALA A 340 5.42 20.16 15.77
CA ALA A 340 4.80 20.93 14.71
C ALA A 340 3.26 20.80 14.71
N PHE A 341 2.73 19.59 14.94
CA PHE A 341 1.29 19.38 15.12
C PHE A 341 0.73 20.15 16.31
N GLU A 342 1.44 20.18 17.43
CA GLU A 342 1.06 20.94 18.63
C GLU A 342 1.06 22.45 18.38
N MET A 343 2.10 22.98 17.70
CA MET A 343 2.21 24.40 17.38
C MET A 343 1.15 24.87 16.37
N VAL A 344 0.86 24.07 15.35
CA VAL A 344 -0.13 24.39 14.31
C VAL A 344 -1.56 24.11 14.78
N GLN A 345 -1.74 23.19 15.73
CA GLN A 345 -3.03 22.72 16.22
C GLN A 345 -3.92 22.15 15.10
N CYS A 346 -3.34 21.33 14.23
CA CYS A 346 -4.02 20.69 13.12
C CYS A 346 -4.17 19.18 13.30
N ALA A 347 -5.17 18.60 12.63
CA ALA A 347 -5.24 17.15 12.45
C ALA A 347 -4.32 16.72 11.30
N GLY A 348 -3.88 15.47 11.31
CA GLY A 348 -3.08 14.89 10.24
C GLY A 348 -2.52 13.53 10.63
N THR A 349 -1.51 13.11 9.88
CA THR A 349 -0.85 11.82 10.07
C THR A 349 0.66 12.00 10.22
N ILE A 350 1.27 11.10 10.99
CA ILE A 350 2.70 10.82 10.87
C ILE A 350 2.83 9.49 10.13
N GLU A 351 3.54 9.52 9.02
CA GLU A 351 3.84 8.35 8.20
C GLU A 351 5.07 7.64 8.75
N HIS A 352 5.03 6.30 8.69
CA HIS A 352 6.00 5.35 9.21
C HIS A 352 6.00 5.25 10.72
N ALA A 353 6.34 6.33 11.44
CA ALA A 353 6.46 6.34 12.90
C ALA A 353 7.25 5.09 13.39
N GLN A 354 8.40 4.85 12.77
CA GLN A 354 9.08 3.56 12.84
C GLN A 354 9.86 3.40 14.15
N LEU A 355 10.61 4.42 14.57
CA LEU A 355 11.28 4.49 15.87
C LEU A 355 10.61 5.58 16.71
N VAL A 356 9.91 5.19 17.77
CA VAL A 356 9.12 6.14 18.59
C VAL A 356 9.46 5.96 20.06
N ARG A 357 9.85 7.04 20.73
CA ARG A 357 10.12 7.01 22.17
C ARG A 357 8.81 6.78 22.93
N ALA A 358 8.88 6.06 24.04
CA ALA A 358 7.71 5.75 24.86
C ALA A 358 6.93 7.00 25.32
N GLU A 359 7.63 8.12 25.59
CA GLU A 359 7.01 9.39 25.96
C GLU A 359 6.22 10.04 24.81
N ASP A 360 6.66 9.85 23.56
CA ASP A 360 6.01 10.41 22.37
C ASP A 360 4.76 9.63 21.97
N VAL A 361 4.67 8.34 22.28
CA VAL A 361 3.49 7.51 21.97
C VAL A 361 2.20 8.15 22.50
N SER A 362 2.22 8.67 23.73
CA SER A 362 1.04 9.29 24.35
C SER A 362 0.66 10.63 23.70
N ARG A 363 1.61 11.32 23.06
CA ARG A 363 1.37 12.62 22.41
C ARG A 363 0.52 12.46 21.16
N PHE A 364 0.63 11.36 20.43
CA PHE A 364 -0.22 11.06 19.27
C PHE A 364 -1.71 11.16 19.62
N SER A 365 -2.17 10.48 20.67
CA SER A 365 -3.58 10.49 21.07
C SER A 365 -4.02 11.81 21.69
N GLN A 366 -3.14 12.49 22.45
CA GLN A 366 -3.39 13.83 22.99
C GLN A 366 -3.62 14.88 21.89
N LEU A 367 -2.78 14.83 20.84
CA LEU A 367 -2.85 15.73 19.69
C LEU A 367 -3.84 15.26 18.62
N LYS A 368 -4.42 14.05 18.77
CA LYS A 368 -5.28 13.40 17.77
C LYS A 368 -4.59 13.25 16.40
N VAL A 369 -3.29 13.00 16.43
CA VAL A 369 -2.48 12.66 15.26
C VAL A 369 -2.55 11.15 15.06
N LEU A 370 -2.82 10.73 13.82
CA LEU A 370 -2.94 9.33 13.46
C LEU A 370 -1.56 8.79 13.01
N ALA A 371 -1.24 7.56 13.38
CA ALA A 371 -0.04 6.86 12.92
C ALA A 371 -0.36 6.04 11.66
N SER A 372 0.25 6.39 10.53
CA SER A 372 0.14 5.65 9.27
C SER A 372 1.38 4.78 9.10
N VAL A 373 1.27 3.50 9.46
CA VAL A 373 2.41 2.59 9.68
C VAL A 373 2.45 1.46 8.66
N GLN A 374 3.64 0.89 8.42
CA GLN A 374 3.86 -0.19 7.45
C GLN A 374 4.38 -1.44 8.17
N PRO A 375 3.49 -2.31 8.70
CA PRO A 375 3.93 -3.48 9.46
C PRO A 375 4.90 -4.38 8.71
N ARG A 376 4.78 -4.52 7.38
CA ARG A 376 5.68 -5.39 6.62
C ARG A 376 7.15 -4.96 6.73
N HIS A 377 7.43 -3.65 6.87
CA HIS A 377 8.78 -3.13 7.07
C HIS A 377 9.43 -3.69 8.33
N LEU A 378 8.68 -4.07 9.37
CA LEU A 378 9.27 -4.67 10.58
C LEU A 378 10.01 -5.97 10.27
N VAL A 379 9.52 -6.75 9.30
CA VAL A 379 10.12 -8.02 8.90
C VAL A 379 11.35 -7.74 8.04
N ASP A 380 11.23 -6.83 7.08
CA ASP A 380 12.27 -6.53 6.11
C ASP A 380 13.45 -5.77 6.74
N ASP A 381 13.17 -4.87 7.68
CA ASP A 381 14.19 -4.03 8.33
C ASP A 381 14.82 -4.65 9.58
N ARG A 382 14.30 -5.79 10.09
CA ARG A 382 14.74 -6.38 11.38
C ARG A 382 16.26 -6.43 11.52
N THR A 383 16.95 -7.00 10.54
CA THR A 383 18.42 -7.14 10.57
C THR A 383 19.13 -5.78 10.53
N ALA A 384 18.61 -4.82 9.76
CA ALA A 384 19.17 -3.48 9.71
C ALA A 384 18.95 -2.76 11.05
N ALA A 385 17.76 -2.86 11.65
CA ALA A 385 17.40 -2.24 12.92
C ALA A 385 18.25 -2.77 14.08
N GLU A 386 18.46 -4.09 14.18
CA GLU A 386 19.32 -4.69 15.22
C GLU A 386 20.77 -4.18 15.15
N ARG A 387 21.25 -3.86 13.95
CA ARG A 387 22.60 -3.31 13.76
C ARG A 387 22.64 -1.80 13.99
N LEU A 388 21.70 -1.05 13.41
CA LEU A 388 21.76 0.41 13.28
C LEU A 388 21.07 1.14 14.43
N TRP A 389 20.11 0.50 15.09
CA TRP A 389 19.42 0.99 16.28
C TRP A 389 19.72 0.11 17.50
N LEU A 390 20.95 -0.38 17.59
CA LEU A 390 21.41 -1.22 18.71
C LEU A 390 21.04 -0.58 20.06
N GLY A 391 20.34 -1.34 20.91
CA GLY A 391 19.86 -0.89 22.22
C GLY A 391 18.57 -0.06 22.20
N ARG A 392 18.01 0.26 21.02
CA ARG A 392 16.78 1.03 20.82
C ARG A 392 15.69 0.25 20.10
N THR A 393 15.95 -0.98 19.65
CA THR A 393 14.98 -1.80 18.91
C THR A 393 13.67 -2.08 19.66
N GLY A 394 13.66 -1.99 20.99
CA GLY A 394 12.42 -2.05 21.78
C GLY A 394 11.44 -0.88 21.57
N GLN A 395 11.89 0.21 20.92
CA GLN A 395 11.08 1.36 20.50
C GLN A 395 10.67 1.29 19.03
N ALA A 396 11.11 0.27 18.30
CA ALA A 396 10.82 0.12 16.88
C ALA A 396 9.48 -0.59 16.67
N PHE A 397 8.64 -0.03 15.80
CA PHE A 397 7.32 -0.58 15.43
C PHE A 397 6.45 -0.86 16.67
N ALA A 398 6.27 0.16 17.52
CA ALA A 398 5.64 0.08 18.84
C ALA A 398 4.09 0.01 18.77
N PHE A 399 3.56 -0.94 17.99
CA PHE A 399 2.13 -1.01 17.66
C PHE A 399 1.23 -1.31 18.85
N ARG A 400 1.64 -2.18 19.78
CA ARG A 400 0.86 -2.46 21.00
C ARG A 400 0.82 -1.23 21.88
N GLN A 401 1.97 -0.59 22.11
CA GLN A 401 2.03 0.63 22.89
C GLN A 401 1.16 1.75 22.30
N MET A 402 1.20 1.94 20.97
CA MET A 402 0.31 2.88 20.27
C MET A 402 -1.16 2.54 20.48
N ARG A 403 -1.54 1.26 20.29
CA ARG A 403 -2.92 0.80 20.50
C ARG A 403 -3.40 1.05 21.92
N ASP A 404 -2.60 0.67 22.92
CA ASP A 404 -2.95 0.78 24.34
C ASP A 404 -3.01 2.25 24.80
N ALA A 405 -2.25 3.14 24.16
CA ALA A 405 -2.30 4.59 24.38
C ALA A 405 -3.47 5.29 23.64
N GLY A 406 -4.31 4.54 22.93
CA GLY A 406 -5.46 5.06 22.18
C GLY A 406 -5.09 5.78 20.89
N VAL A 407 -3.90 5.51 20.33
CA VAL A 407 -3.47 6.06 19.04
C VAL A 407 -4.23 5.36 17.93
N ALA A 408 -4.88 6.15 17.06
CA ALA A 408 -5.45 5.62 15.83
C ALA A 408 -4.30 5.21 14.91
N MET A 409 -4.37 3.99 14.38
CA MET A 409 -3.40 3.47 13.42
C MET A 409 -4.07 3.15 12.09
N ARG A 410 -3.33 3.33 11.00
CA ARG A 410 -3.70 2.86 9.66
C ARG A 410 -2.53 2.12 9.04
N PHE A 411 -2.81 1.03 8.36
CA PHE A 411 -1.80 0.25 7.66
C PHE A 411 -1.65 0.70 6.21
N GLY A 412 -0.41 0.72 5.75
CA GLY A 412 -0.05 0.85 4.33
C GLY A 412 1.12 -0.07 4.00
N SER A 413 1.40 -0.23 2.71
CA SER A 413 2.55 -1.01 2.22
C SER A 413 3.79 -0.16 1.98
N ASP A 414 3.59 1.13 1.70
CA ASP A 414 4.58 1.99 1.05
C ASP A 414 5.12 1.34 -0.23
N ALA A 415 4.25 0.67 -0.99
CA ALA A 415 4.68 -0.02 -2.20
C ALA A 415 5.29 1.00 -3.20
N PRO A 416 6.44 0.69 -3.82
CA PRO A 416 7.03 -0.65 -3.93
C PRO A 416 8.00 -1.10 -2.81
N ALA A 417 8.18 -0.35 -1.72
CA ALA A 417 9.07 -0.76 -0.63
C ALA A 417 8.69 -2.12 -0.03
N ALA A 418 7.39 -2.34 0.17
CA ALA A 418 6.80 -3.66 0.35
C ALA A 418 5.70 -3.92 -0.68
N ALA A 419 5.27 -5.17 -0.83
CA ALA A 419 4.14 -5.48 -1.72
C ALA A 419 2.84 -4.82 -1.20
N LEU A 420 2.03 -4.28 -2.12
CA LEU A 420 0.66 -3.82 -1.81
C LEU A 420 -0.23 -5.03 -1.53
N ASP A 421 -0.19 -5.47 -0.28
CA ASP A 421 -0.92 -6.63 0.22
C ASP A 421 -1.24 -6.43 1.71
N PRO A 422 -2.44 -5.91 2.04
CA PRO A 422 -2.81 -5.66 3.43
C PRO A 422 -2.82 -6.93 4.30
N TRP A 423 -2.97 -8.12 3.71
CA TRP A 423 -2.87 -9.38 4.46
C TRP A 423 -1.46 -9.61 4.99
N GLN A 424 -0.43 -9.28 4.22
CA GLN A 424 0.95 -9.33 4.70
C GLN A 424 1.20 -8.33 5.83
N ALA A 425 0.61 -7.14 5.76
CA ALA A 425 0.69 -6.17 6.85
C ALA A 425 -0.01 -6.67 8.12
N ILE A 426 -1.20 -7.26 7.98
CA ILE A 426 -1.95 -7.87 9.10
C ILE A 426 -1.14 -9.00 9.73
N VAL A 427 -0.65 -9.94 8.93
CA VAL A 427 0.19 -11.06 9.41
C VAL A 427 1.43 -10.52 10.13
N ALA A 428 2.15 -9.57 9.53
CA ALA A 428 3.34 -8.99 10.15
C ALA A 428 3.02 -8.33 11.50
N ALA A 429 1.93 -7.56 11.62
CA ALA A 429 1.54 -6.92 12.86
C ALA A 429 1.14 -7.92 13.97
N VAL A 430 0.54 -9.05 13.59
CA VAL A 430 0.08 -10.09 14.52
C VAL A 430 1.23 -11.01 14.94
N THR A 431 2.02 -11.51 14.01
CA THR A 431 3.05 -12.52 14.28
C THR A 431 4.42 -11.92 14.58
N ARG A 432 4.73 -10.79 13.93
CA ARG A 432 6.06 -10.14 13.96
C ARG A 432 7.21 -11.08 13.59
N THR A 433 6.94 -12.08 12.74
CA THR A 433 7.88 -13.13 12.32
C THR A 433 8.28 -12.97 10.86
N ALA A 434 9.56 -13.25 10.56
CA ALA A 434 9.95 -13.66 9.22
C ALA A 434 9.52 -15.13 9.00
N PRO A 435 9.31 -15.60 7.75
CA PRO A 435 9.01 -17.01 7.49
C PRO A 435 10.02 -17.94 8.18
N GLY A 436 9.53 -18.82 9.06
CA GLY A 436 10.36 -19.77 9.82
C GLY A 436 11.20 -19.17 10.97
N GLY A 437 11.05 -17.88 11.28
CA GLY A 437 11.77 -17.19 12.34
C GLY A 437 10.94 -16.94 13.61
N GLU A 438 11.62 -16.54 14.68
CA GLU A 438 10.99 -16.12 15.94
C GLU A 438 10.39 -14.71 15.87
N ALA A 439 9.38 -14.42 16.68
CA ALA A 439 8.76 -13.11 16.75
C ALA A 439 9.75 -12.05 17.23
N TRP A 440 9.79 -10.90 16.57
CA TRP A 440 10.64 -9.77 16.96
C TRP A 440 9.85 -8.77 17.80
N ASN A 441 10.27 -8.49 19.03
CA ASN A 441 9.50 -7.71 20.02
C ASN A 441 8.06 -8.26 20.19
N PRO A 442 7.86 -9.51 20.66
CA PRO A 442 6.54 -10.14 20.73
C PRO A 442 5.52 -9.39 21.60
N GLN A 443 5.98 -8.57 22.55
CA GLN A 443 5.10 -7.68 23.33
C GLN A 443 4.40 -6.61 22.48
N GLU A 444 4.88 -6.34 21.26
CA GLU A 444 4.29 -5.38 20.32
C GLU A 444 3.28 -5.99 19.33
N CYS A 445 2.89 -7.26 19.52
CA CYS A 445 1.90 -7.91 18.68
C CYS A 445 0.49 -7.33 18.86
N LEU A 446 -0.23 -7.19 17.74
CA LEU A 446 -1.66 -6.92 17.73
C LEU A 446 -2.48 -8.21 17.68
N SER A 447 -3.74 -8.14 18.08
CA SER A 447 -4.72 -9.17 17.73
C SER A 447 -5.09 -9.07 16.25
N VAL A 448 -5.66 -10.14 15.69
CA VAL A 448 -6.07 -10.15 14.27
C VAL A 448 -7.15 -9.11 14.00
N ASP A 449 -8.16 -9.00 14.88
CA ASP A 449 -9.19 -7.97 14.78
C ASP A 449 -8.57 -6.56 14.83
N GLU A 450 -7.70 -6.28 15.80
CA GLU A 450 -7.02 -4.98 15.89
C GLU A 450 -6.23 -4.65 14.62
N ALA A 451 -5.55 -5.62 14.02
CA ALA A 451 -4.80 -5.45 12.79
C ALA A 451 -5.72 -5.23 11.58
N VAL A 452 -6.84 -5.97 11.47
CA VAL A 452 -7.86 -5.79 10.43
C VAL A 452 -8.49 -4.39 10.52
N GLN A 453 -8.79 -3.90 11.74
CA GLN A 453 -9.34 -2.55 11.93
C GLN A 453 -8.39 -1.44 11.45
N CYS A 454 -7.07 -1.68 11.44
CA CYS A 454 -6.10 -0.73 10.87
C CYS A 454 -6.10 -0.71 9.32
N SER A 455 -6.67 -1.73 8.69
CA SER A 455 -6.67 -1.94 7.23
C SER A 455 -8.04 -1.71 6.58
N VAL A 456 -9.04 -1.19 7.29
CA VAL A 456 -10.38 -0.91 6.73
C VAL A 456 -10.80 0.54 7.00
N ARG A 457 -11.75 1.07 6.20
CA ARG A 457 -12.29 2.44 6.35
C ARG A 457 -13.81 2.50 6.50
N SER A 458 -14.49 1.35 6.51
CA SER A 458 -15.94 1.22 6.62
C SER A 458 -16.30 0.00 7.46
N HIS A 459 -17.60 -0.22 7.67
CA HIS A 459 -18.15 -1.39 8.36
C HIS A 459 -19.28 -1.99 7.52
N VAL A 460 -19.62 -3.26 7.73
CA VAL A 460 -20.81 -3.86 7.12
C VAL A 460 -22.04 -3.41 7.92
N ALA A 461 -22.64 -2.29 7.53
CA ALA A 461 -23.81 -1.71 8.20
C ALA A 461 -24.66 -0.87 7.25
N VAL A 462 -25.95 -0.73 7.56
CA VAL A 462 -26.86 0.19 6.82
C VAL A 462 -26.29 1.61 6.83
N GLY A 463 -26.30 2.26 5.66
CA GLY A 463 -25.76 3.60 5.44
C GLY A 463 -24.25 3.64 5.17
N GLN A 464 -23.54 2.51 5.26
CA GLN A 464 -22.13 2.42 4.88
C GLN A 464 -21.97 2.19 3.37
N PRO A 465 -20.84 2.63 2.78
CA PRO A 465 -20.49 2.26 1.41
C PRO A 465 -20.46 0.74 1.26
N ALA A 466 -21.00 0.24 0.15
CA ALA A 466 -20.93 -1.17 -0.22
C ALA A 466 -19.53 -1.52 -0.79
N ASP A 467 -18.50 -1.23 -0.01
CA ASP A 467 -17.11 -1.57 -0.31
C ASP A 467 -16.73 -2.81 0.50
N PHE A 468 -16.60 -3.96 -0.16
CA PHE A 468 -16.51 -5.25 0.51
C PHE A 468 -15.39 -6.13 -0.04
N ALA A 469 -14.85 -6.97 0.84
CA ALA A 469 -14.08 -8.15 0.48
C ALA A 469 -14.86 -9.40 0.92
N VAL A 470 -14.93 -10.40 0.04
CA VAL A 470 -15.56 -11.70 0.29
C VAL A 470 -14.47 -12.77 0.35
N LEU A 471 -14.49 -13.57 1.40
CA LEU A 471 -13.44 -14.51 1.77
C LEU A 471 -13.99 -15.93 1.91
N ASP A 472 -13.16 -16.91 1.55
CA ASP A 472 -13.46 -18.33 1.74
C ASP A 472 -13.21 -18.83 3.17
N ILE A 473 -12.55 -18.02 4.02
CA ILE A 473 -12.34 -18.31 5.45
C ILE A 473 -12.79 -17.15 6.32
N ASP A 474 -13.00 -17.41 7.61
CA ASP A 474 -13.13 -16.37 8.63
C ASP A 474 -11.73 -15.84 9.01
N PRO A 475 -11.38 -14.59 8.68
CA PRO A 475 -10.06 -14.05 9.02
C PRO A 475 -9.85 -13.86 10.52
N LEU A 476 -10.91 -13.89 11.35
CA LEU A 476 -10.83 -13.71 12.80
C LEU A 476 -10.78 -15.04 13.57
N GLU A 477 -11.10 -16.16 12.91
CA GLU A 477 -10.99 -17.49 13.51
C GLU A 477 -9.67 -18.15 13.14
N VAL A 478 -8.65 -17.86 13.94
CA VAL A 478 -7.31 -18.41 13.76
C VAL A 478 -7.03 -19.35 14.92
N ASP A 479 -7.14 -20.66 14.69
CA ASP A 479 -6.92 -21.67 15.73
C ASP A 479 -5.43 -21.82 16.07
N ASP A 480 -4.52 -21.52 15.13
CA ASP A 480 -3.07 -21.51 15.32
C ASP A 480 -2.42 -20.30 14.62
N LEU A 481 -1.79 -19.39 15.39
CA LEU A 481 -1.08 -18.23 14.83
C LEU A 481 0.09 -18.63 13.92
N SER A 482 0.59 -19.86 14.02
CA SER A 482 1.64 -20.39 13.15
C SER A 482 1.13 -20.70 11.73
N SER A 483 -0.16 -21.02 11.57
CA SER A 483 -0.79 -21.22 10.25
C SER A 483 -1.24 -19.92 9.61
N LEU A 484 -1.45 -18.86 10.41
CA LEU A 484 -1.93 -17.55 9.94
C LEU A 484 -1.21 -16.99 8.69
N PRO A 485 0.13 -17.03 8.58
CA PRO A 485 0.80 -16.56 7.38
C PRO A 485 0.40 -17.37 6.14
N LEU A 486 0.28 -18.69 6.27
CA LEU A 486 -0.14 -19.55 5.17
C LEU A 486 -1.61 -19.32 4.85
N ASP A 487 -2.47 -19.29 5.86
CA ASP A 487 -3.91 -19.11 5.71
C ASP A 487 -4.21 -17.77 5.03
N LEU A 488 -3.70 -16.64 5.52
CA LEU A 488 -3.99 -15.32 4.92
C LEU A 488 -3.21 -15.01 3.63
N ALA A 489 -2.02 -15.58 3.44
CA ALA A 489 -1.29 -15.40 2.18
C ALA A 489 -1.88 -16.23 1.03
N THR A 490 -2.54 -17.35 1.33
CA THR A 490 -3.11 -18.26 0.31
C THR A 490 -4.63 -18.20 0.21
N THR A 491 -5.32 -17.61 1.20
CA THR A 491 -6.77 -17.44 1.16
C THR A 491 -7.17 -16.64 -0.07
N PRO A 492 -7.96 -17.23 -0.99
CA PRO A 492 -8.49 -16.49 -2.11
C PRO A 492 -9.53 -15.48 -1.60
N VAL A 493 -9.39 -14.23 -2.05
CA VAL A 493 -10.52 -13.31 -2.02
C VAL A 493 -11.45 -13.71 -3.15
N SER A 494 -12.62 -14.23 -2.79
CA SER A 494 -13.59 -14.76 -3.75
C SER A 494 -14.26 -13.62 -4.53
N ALA A 495 -14.42 -12.44 -3.94
CA ALA A 495 -14.89 -11.25 -4.65
C ALA A 495 -14.54 -9.95 -3.92
N THR A 496 -14.45 -8.86 -4.68
CA THR A 496 -14.22 -7.49 -4.17
C THR A 496 -15.22 -6.55 -4.80
N PHE A 497 -15.78 -5.65 -3.97
CA PHE A 497 -16.82 -4.70 -4.37
C PHE A 497 -16.38 -3.27 -4.04
N VAL A 498 -16.63 -2.33 -4.94
CA VAL A 498 -16.52 -0.89 -4.70
C VAL A 498 -17.86 -0.24 -5.02
N GLY A 499 -18.54 0.28 -4.00
CA GLY A 499 -19.89 0.83 -4.12
C GLY A 499 -20.88 -0.17 -4.74
N GLY A 500 -20.78 -1.45 -4.37
CA GLY A 500 -21.60 -2.53 -4.91
C GLY A 500 -21.20 -3.00 -6.32
N ARG A 501 -20.27 -2.34 -7.00
CA ARG A 501 -19.75 -2.84 -8.28
C ARG A 501 -18.64 -3.86 -8.04
N VAL A 502 -18.73 -5.01 -8.71
CA VAL A 502 -17.70 -6.05 -8.67
C VAL A 502 -16.43 -5.55 -9.36
N THR A 503 -15.32 -5.50 -8.63
CA THR A 503 -13.98 -5.16 -9.16
C THR A 503 -13.07 -6.38 -9.29
N HIS A 504 -13.39 -7.45 -8.57
CA HIS A 504 -12.80 -8.78 -8.70
C HIS A 504 -13.84 -9.84 -8.33
N SER A 505 -13.86 -10.99 -9.01
CA SER A 505 -14.72 -12.12 -8.65
C SER A 505 -14.20 -13.43 -9.20
N LEU A 506 -14.14 -14.43 -8.33
CA LEU A 506 -14.01 -15.86 -8.61
C LEU A 506 -15.34 -16.61 -8.42
N LEU A 507 -16.39 -15.93 -7.95
CA LEU A 507 -17.72 -16.51 -7.80
C LEU A 507 -18.23 -16.96 -9.18
N GLU A 508 -18.71 -18.20 -9.28
CA GLU A 508 -19.36 -18.67 -10.50
C GLU A 508 -20.59 -17.79 -10.77
N LYS A 509 -20.78 -17.37 -12.02
CA LYS A 509 -22.06 -16.78 -12.42
C LYS A 509 -23.10 -17.89 -12.32
N GLY A 510 -23.92 -17.85 -11.27
CA GLY A 510 -25.11 -18.70 -11.18
C GLY A 510 -25.86 -18.58 -12.51
N SER A 511 -26.17 -19.73 -13.13
CA SER A 511 -27.07 -19.73 -14.28
C SER A 511 -28.42 -19.14 -13.84
N PRO A 512 -29.03 -18.27 -14.67
CA PRO A 512 -30.23 -17.52 -14.30
C PRO A 512 -31.43 -18.41 -13.93
#